data_AF-A0A381XSX0-F1
#
_entry.id   AF-A0A381XSX0-F1
#
_cell.length_a   1.000
_cell.length_b   1.000
_cell.length_c   1.000
_cell.angle_alpha   90.00
_cell.angle_beta   90.00
_cell.angle_gamma   90.00
#
_symmetry.space_group_name_H-M   'P 1'
#
loop_
_entity.id
_entity.type
_entity.pdbx_description
1 polymer ?
#
loop_
_entity_poly.entity_id
_entity_poly.type
_entity_poly.pdbx_seq_one_letter_code
_entity_poly.pdbx_strand_id
1 'polypeptide(L)' 'EGTLKGFVKSGKISEHDALIGRKLGHVLTGGDKGGPFTAVDEQYLLDIEREVFVSLAGEQKSIDRIEYMLKKGKPLRN' A
#
# COMPACT_ATOMS: atom_id res chain seq x y z
N GLU A 1 11.78 -4.18 6.72
CA GLU A 1 10.67 -4.26 7.70
C GLU A 1 10.77 -3.34 8.92
N GLY A 2 11.96 -3.14 9.52
CA GLY A 2 12.10 -2.40 10.79
C GLY A 2 11.59 -0.95 10.77
N THR A 3 11.77 -0.24 9.65
CA THR A 3 11.41 1.19 9.53
C THR A 3 9.92 1.46 9.68
N LEU A 4 9.06 0.68 9.00
CA LEU A 4 7.60 0.83 9.10
C LEU A 4 7.11 0.47 10.50
N LYS A 5 7.64 -0.61 11.09
CA LYS A 5 7.32 -1.00 12.48
C LYS A 5 7.71 0.11 13.47
N GLY A 6 8.84 0.80 13.25
CA GLY A 6 9.25 1.96 14.05
C GLY A 6 8.32 3.17 13.90
N PHE A 7 7.84 3.45 12.69
CA PHE A 7 6.88 4.54 12.46
C PHE A 7 5.49 4.26 13.06
N VAL A 8 5.02 3.01 13.02
CA VAL A 8 3.79 2.61 13.72
C VAL A 8 3.95 2.79 15.22
N LYS A 9 5.05 2.27 15.81
CA LYS A 9 5.32 2.39 17.25
C LYS A 9 5.47 3.83 17.72
N SER A 10 5.99 4.72 16.87
CA SER A 10 6.10 6.16 17.18
C SER A 10 4.80 6.94 16.90
N GLY A 11 3.72 6.27 16.50
CA GLY A 11 2.42 6.90 16.22
C GLY A 11 2.42 7.81 14.98
N LYS A 12 3.48 7.79 14.17
CA LYS A 12 3.60 8.64 12.97
C LYS A 12 2.72 8.13 11.82
N ILE A 13 2.48 6.83 11.77
CA ILE A 13 1.64 6.16 10.78
C ILE A 13 0.73 5.14 11.47
N SER A 14 -0.45 4.89 10.90
CA SER A 14 -1.33 3.81 11.35
C SER A 14 -0.80 2.44 10.89
N GLU A 15 -1.34 1.36 11.45
CA GLU A 15 -1.06 0.00 10.96
C GLU A 15 -1.50 -0.20 9.51
N HIS A 16 -2.60 0.47 9.11
CA HIS A 16 -3.10 0.43 7.74
C HIS A 16 -2.16 1.16 6.77
N ASP A 17 -1.62 2.31 7.18
CA ASP A 17 -0.62 3.01 6.37
C ASP A 17 0.65 2.15 6.20
N ALA A 18 1.04 1.39 7.23
CA ALA A 18 2.14 0.45 7.13
C ALA A 18 1.82 -0.74 6.21
N LEU A 19 0.58 -1.21 6.16
CA LEU A 19 0.12 -2.24 5.22
C LEU A 19 0.22 -1.74 3.78
N ILE A 20 -0.33 -0.55 3.50
CA ILE A 20 -0.28 0.10 2.19
C ILE A 20 1.17 0.31 1.77
N GLY A 21 2.01 0.85 2.67
CA GLY A 21 3.43 1.10 2.39
C GLY A 21 4.23 -0.17 2.07
N ARG A 22 3.91 -1.31 2.70
CA ARG A 22 4.53 -2.60 2.35
C ARG A 22 4.15 -3.04 0.94
N LYS A 23 2.87 -2.96 0.59
CA LYS A 23 2.39 -3.35 -0.74
C LYS A 23 2.93 -2.43 -1.84
N LEU A 24 2.98 -1.12 -1.57
CA LEU A 24 3.57 -0.15 -2.48
C LEU A 24 5.07 -0.45 -2.71
N GLY A 25 5.81 -0.73 -1.64
CA GLY A 25 7.20 -1.14 -1.74
C GLY A 25 7.39 -2.37 -2.62
N HIS A 26 6.53 -3.38 -2.48
CA HIS A 26 6.57 -4.60 -3.30
C HIS A 26 6.39 -4.30 -4.80
N VAL A 27 5.39 -3.49 -5.19
CA VAL A 27 5.19 -3.11 -6.60
C VAL A 27 6.40 -2.34 -7.14
N LEU A 28 6.89 -1.35 -6.40
CA LEU A 28 8.00 -0.50 -6.82
C LEU A 28 9.33 -1.26 -6.97
N THR A 29 9.51 -2.37 -6.25
CA THR A 29 10.69 -3.23 -6.38
C THR A 29 10.54 -4.32 -7.44
N GLY A 30 9.45 -4.33 -8.21
CA GLY A 30 9.19 -5.34 -9.24
C GLY A 30 8.61 -6.65 -8.71
N GLY A 31 7.94 -6.60 -7.56
CA GLY A 31 7.28 -7.75 -6.96
C GLY A 31 8.25 -8.91 -6.67
N ASP A 32 7.84 -10.12 -7.00
CA ASP A 32 8.64 -11.33 -6.76
C ASP A 32 9.70 -11.59 -7.84
N LYS A 33 9.53 -11.04 -9.04
CA LYS A 33 10.45 -11.24 -10.18
C LYS A 33 11.51 -10.15 -10.29
N GLY A 34 11.28 -8.99 -9.69
CA GLY A 34 12.21 -7.86 -9.71
C GLY A 34 13.34 -8.04 -8.70
N GLY A 35 14.53 -7.61 -9.09
CA GLY A 35 15.68 -7.65 -8.20
C GLY A 35 16.82 -6.76 -8.67
N PRO A 36 17.89 -6.60 -7.86
CA PRO A 36 19.00 -5.69 -8.17
C PRO A 36 19.68 -5.95 -9.52
N PHE A 37 19.60 -7.18 -10.02
CA PHE A 37 20.20 -7.63 -11.28
C PHE A 37 19.17 -8.21 -12.26
N THR A 38 17.87 -8.02 -11.99
CA THR A 38 16.80 -8.64 -12.78
C THR A 38 15.77 -7.60 -13.13
N ALA A 39 15.73 -7.25 -14.42
CA ALA A 39 14.70 -6.40 -14.97
C ALA A 39 13.41 -7.21 -15.17
N VAL A 40 12.29 -6.53 -15.02
CA VAL A 40 10.96 -7.07 -15.29
C VAL A 40 10.36 -6.34 -16.48
N ASP A 41 9.43 -7.00 -17.18
CA ASP A 41 8.68 -6.37 -18.25
C ASP A 41 7.61 -5.41 -17.71
N GLU A 42 7.21 -4.46 -18.55
CA GLU A 42 6.20 -3.46 -18.21
C GLU A 42 4.83 -4.09 -17.90
N GLN A 43 4.44 -5.10 -18.67
CA GLN A 43 3.13 -5.74 -18.51
C GLN A 43 3.00 -6.42 -17.14
N TYR A 44 4.05 -7.11 -16.70
CA TYR A 44 4.13 -7.69 -15.38
C TYR A 44 4.03 -6.63 -14.27
N LEU A 45 4.69 -5.47 -14.41
CA LEU A 45 4.54 -4.37 -13.45
C LEU A 45 3.09 -3.88 -13.35
N LEU A 46 2.41 -3.72 -14.49
CA LEU A 46 1.01 -3.31 -14.53
C LEU A 46 0.09 -4.36 -13.90
N ASP A 47 0.39 -5.63 -14.09
CA ASP A 47 -0.41 -6.73 -13.54
C ASP A 47 -0.29 -6.78 -12.01
N ILE A 48 0.92 -6.70 -11.47
CA ILE A 48 1.12 -6.68 -10.00
C ILE A 48 0.58 -5.40 -9.36
N GLU A 49 0.68 -4.25 -10.03
CA GLU A 49 0.11 -3.00 -9.54
C GLU A 49 -1.41 -3.12 -9.43
N ARG A 50 -2.05 -3.66 -10.49
CA ARG A 50 -3.50 -3.87 -10.52
C ARG A 50 -3.95 -4.81 -9.41
N GLU A 51 -3.27 -5.94 -9.23
CA GLU A 51 -3.61 -6.91 -8.18
C GLU A 51 -3.52 -6.28 -6.79
N VAL A 52 -2.41 -5.59 -6.51
CA VAL A 52 -2.17 -4.89 -5.25
C VAL A 52 -3.23 -3.82 -5.00
N PHE A 53 -3.54 -3.01 -6.01
CA PHE A 53 -4.53 -1.95 -5.92
C PHE A 53 -5.92 -2.51 -5.61
N VAL A 54 -6.38 -3.51 -6.37
CA VAL A 54 -7.70 -4.14 -6.17
C VAL A 54 -7.79 -4.75 -4.77
N SER A 55 -6.72 -5.40 -4.31
CA SER A 55 -6.67 -5.96 -2.95
C SER A 55 -6.77 -4.86 -1.88
N LEU A 56 -6.10 -3.72 -2.05
CA LEU A 56 -6.18 -2.60 -1.09
C LEU A 56 -7.52 -1.88 -1.13
N ALA A 57 -8.16 -1.82 -2.30
CA ALA A 57 -9.49 -1.23 -2.46
C ALA A 57 -10.57 -2.06 -1.74
N GLY A 58 -10.38 -3.38 -1.64
CA GLY A 58 -11.27 -4.28 -0.90
C GLY A 58 -11.08 -4.27 0.62
N GLU A 59 -10.07 -3.57 1.15
CA GLU A 59 -9.83 -3.51 2.60
C GLU A 59 -10.87 -2.62 3.29
N GLN A 60 -11.46 -3.11 4.39
CA GLN A 60 -12.53 -2.39 5.10
C GLN A 60 -12.09 -0.98 5.53
N LYS A 61 -10.86 -0.83 6.02
CA LYS A 61 -10.32 0.49 6.40
C LYS A 61 -10.20 1.45 5.22
N SER A 62 -9.92 0.94 4.01
CA SER A 62 -9.88 1.77 2.80
C SER A 62 -11.29 2.27 2.44
N ILE A 63 -12.29 1.39 2.53
CA ILE A 63 -13.69 1.75 2.30
C ILE A 63 -14.15 2.81 3.30
N ASP A 64 -13.85 2.60 4.59
CA ASP A 64 -14.20 3.56 5.65
C ASP A 64 -13.56 4.92 5.42
N ARG A 65 -12.29 4.95 4.96
CA ARG A 65 -11.59 6.20 4.62
C ARG A 65 -12.25 6.91 3.45
N ILE A 66 -12.64 6.19 2.40
CA ILE A 66 -13.34 6.74 1.23
C ILE A 66 -14.69 7.31 1.66
N GLU A 67 -15.49 6.53 2.40
CA GLU A 67 -16.81 6.95 2.86
C GLU A 67 -16.73 8.19 3.76
N TYR A 68 -15.78 8.21 4.69
CA TYR A 68 -15.57 9.35 5.58
C TYR A 68 -15.11 10.59 4.80
N MET A 69 -14.20 10.44 3.84
CA MET A 69 -13.74 11.53 3.00
C MET A 69 -14.90 12.14 2.21
N LEU A 70 -15.76 11.31 1.62
CA LEU A 70 -16.96 11.76 0.89
C LEU A 70 -17.98 12.45 1.81
N LYS A 71 -18.16 11.98 3.04
CA LYS A 71 -19.14 12.53 3.99
C LYS A 71 -18.67 13.79 4.72
N LYS A 72 -17.39 13.88 5.06
CA LYS A 72 -16.84 14.92 5.95
C LYS A 72 -15.88 15.88 5.26
N GLY A 73 -15.45 15.58 4.03
CA GLY A 73 -14.50 16.39 3.27
C GLY A 73 -13.10 16.44 3.89
N LYS A 74 -12.78 15.55 4.84
CA LYS A 74 -11.49 15.47 5.52
C LYS A 74 -11.04 14.01 5.61
N PRO A 75 -9.73 13.71 5.57
CA PRO A 75 -9.24 12.34 5.62
C PRO A 75 -9.50 11.70 6.98
N LEU A 76 -9.95 10.43 6.97
CA LEU A 76 -9.96 9.57 8.16
C LEU A 76 -8.60 8.89 8.31
N ARG A 77 -8.11 8.81 9.54
CA ARG A 77 -6.85 8.14 9.87
C ARG A 77 -7.12 7.03 10.89
N ASN A 78 -7.20 5.80 10.40
CA ASN A 78 -7.55 4.55 11.12
C ASN A 78 -6.58 3.40 10.78
#